data_AF-A0A141RAH6-F1
#
_entry.id   AF-A0A141RAH6-F1
#
_cell.length_a   1.000
_cell.length_b   1.000
_cell.length_c   1.000
_cell.angle_alpha   90.00
_cell.angle_beta   90.00
_cell.angle_gamma   90.00
#
_symmetry.space_group_name_H-M   'P 1'
#
loop_
_entity.id
_entity.type
_entity.pdbx_description
1 polymer ?
#
loop_
_entity_poly.entity_id
_entity_poly.type
_entity_poly.pdbx_seq_one_letter_code
_entity_poly.pdbx_strand_id
1 'polypeptide(L)'
;FRNRLDNIIWFDHLSAEVIHQVVDKFIVELQAQLDAKGVSLEVSDEAREWLAKKGYDKAMGARPMARTVQENLKKPLANELLFGSLVEGGSVSVALDKEKNQLTYHFVSAEKRKTEGTVH
;
A
#
# COMPACT_ATOMS: atom_id res chain seq x y z
N PHE A 1 -7.85 44.15 -2.50
CA PHE A 1 -7.57 42.85 -3.13
C PHE A 1 -8.77 41.88 -2.99
N ARG A 2 -9.99 42.30 -3.38
CA ARG A 2 -11.23 41.50 -3.25
C ARG A 2 -12.11 41.51 -4.51
N ASN A 3 -11.59 41.94 -5.67
CA ASN A 3 -12.36 42.10 -6.91
C ASN A 3 -11.87 41.17 -8.06
N ARG A 4 -11.42 39.94 -7.76
CA ARG A 4 -11.04 38.92 -8.78
C ARG A 4 -11.33 37.47 -8.36
N LEU A 5 -12.17 37.26 -7.35
CA LEU A 5 -12.57 35.92 -6.91
C LEU A 5 -14.08 35.81 -7.12
N ASP A 6 -14.48 35.09 -8.16
CA ASP A 6 -15.89 34.97 -8.56
C ASP A 6 -16.68 33.97 -7.69
N ASN A 7 -16.00 33.01 -7.05
CA ASN A 7 -16.63 32.05 -6.13
C ASN A 7 -15.63 31.56 -5.06
N ILE A 8 -16.15 31.25 -3.87
CA ILE A 8 -15.41 30.56 -2.81
C ILE A 8 -15.90 29.11 -2.80
N ILE A 9 -15.02 28.16 -3.16
CA ILE A 9 -15.30 26.73 -3.11
C ILE A 9 -14.82 26.20 -1.77
N TRP A 10 -15.76 25.75 -0.94
CA TRP A 10 -15.47 25.07 0.32
C TRP A 10 -15.25 23.59 0.03
N PHE A 11 -14.10 23.07 0.44
CA PHE A 11 -13.81 21.65 0.35
C PHE A 11 -14.15 20.99 1.69
N ASP A 12 -15.11 20.07 1.65
CA ASP A 12 -15.47 19.25 2.78
C ASP A 12 -14.40 18.19 3.08
N HIS A 13 -14.53 17.59 4.27
CA HIS A 13 -13.70 16.47 4.67
C HIS A 13 -13.96 15.25 3.78
N LEU A 14 -12.95 14.41 3.61
CA LEU A 14 -13.08 13.20 2.80
C LEU A 14 -13.99 12.18 3.49
N SER A 15 -14.87 11.55 2.72
CA SER A 15 -15.65 10.39 3.19
C SER A 15 -14.75 9.16 3.30
N ALA A 16 -15.18 8.17 4.10
CA ALA A 16 -14.47 6.90 4.23
C ALA A 16 -14.23 6.24 2.87
N GLU A 17 -15.23 6.27 1.98
CA GLU A 17 -15.14 5.72 0.62
C GLU A 17 -14.01 6.38 -0.19
N VAL A 18 -13.91 7.71 -0.17
CA VAL A 18 -12.85 8.43 -0.88
C VAL A 18 -11.48 8.11 -0.26
N ILE A 19 -11.41 7.96 1.06
CA ILE A 19 -10.17 7.57 1.76
C ILE A 19 -9.72 6.18 1.28
N HIS A 20 -10.62 5.21 1.15
CA HIS A 20 -10.31 3.89 0.59
C HIS A 20 -9.78 3.97 -0.85
N GLN A 21 -10.45 4.75 -1.72
CA GLN A 21 -9.98 4.96 -3.09
C GLN A 21 -8.57 5.57 -3.16
N VAL A 22 -8.24 6.46 -2.23
CA VAL A 22 -6.90 7.04 -2.13
C VAL A 22 -5.86 6.00 -1.72
N VAL A 23 -6.18 5.11 -0.78
CA VAL A 23 -5.29 3.97 -0.44
C VAL A 23 -5.07 3.09 -1.66
N ASP A 24 -6.15 2.70 -2.35
CA ASP A 24 -6.07 1.83 -3.52
C ASP A 24 -5.20 2.45 -4.61
N LYS A 25 -5.35 3.77 -4.84
CA LYS A 25 -4.47 4.50 -5.76
C LYS A 25 -2.99 4.33 -5.40
N PHE A 26 -2.63 4.51 -4.12
CA PHE A 26 -1.24 4.34 -3.69
C PHE A 26 -0.74 2.90 -3.77
N ILE A 27 -1.62 1.91 -3.52
CA ILE A 27 -1.28 0.50 -3.68
C ILE A 27 -1.03 0.17 -5.15
N VAL A 28 -1.87 0.68 -6.07
CA VAL A 28 -1.68 0.49 -7.51
C VAL A 28 -0.39 1.15 -8.00
N GLU A 29 -0.09 2.36 -7.55
CA GLU A 29 1.19 3.02 -7.87
C GLU A 29 2.39 2.21 -7.35
N LEU A 30 2.27 1.60 -6.16
CA LEU A 30 3.30 0.71 -5.63
C LEU A 30 3.40 -0.58 -6.45
N GLN A 31 2.28 -1.20 -6.82
CA GLN A 31 2.25 -2.40 -7.65
C GLN A 31 2.99 -2.16 -8.98
N ALA A 32 2.71 -1.04 -9.65
CA ALA A 32 3.39 -0.70 -10.90
C ALA A 32 4.93 -0.58 -10.75
N GLN A 33 5.41 -0.12 -9.58
CA GLN A 33 6.85 -0.07 -9.27
C GLN A 33 7.44 -1.47 -9.03
N LEU A 34 6.66 -2.38 -8.46
CA LEU A 34 7.05 -3.77 -8.18
C LEU A 34 6.99 -4.65 -9.43
N ASP A 35 6.05 -4.39 -10.34
CA ASP A 35 5.92 -5.10 -11.62
C ASP A 35 7.20 -4.97 -12.45
N ALA A 36 7.80 -3.77 -12.46
CA ALA A 36 9.09 -3.52 -13.11
C ALA A 36 10.25 -4.37 -12.54
N LYS A 37 10.06 -4.94 -11.34
CA LYS A 37 11.01 -5.82 -10.64
C LYS A 37 10.55 -7.28 -10.61
N GLY A 38 9.45 -7.63 -11.31
CA GLY A 38 8.90 -8.98 -11.31
C GLY A 38 8.30 -9.41 -9.98
N VAL A 39 7.79 -8.47 -9.17
CA VAL A 39 7.17 -8.74 -7.87
C VAL A 39 5.69 -8.42 -7.88
N SER A 40 4.83 -9.38 -7.52
CA SER A 40 3.41 -9.13 -7.30
C SER A 40 3.11 -8.79 -5.84
N LEU A 41 2.31 -7.76 -5.57
CA LEU A 41 1.86 -7.40 -4.23
C LEU A 41 0.35 -7.63 -4.10
N GLU A 42 -0.01 -8.48 -3.15
CA GLU A 42 -1.38 -8.68 -2.71
C GLU A 42 -1.55 -8.04 -1.34
N VAL A 43 -2.59 -7.22 -1.18
CA VAL A 43 -2.95 -6.61 0.10
C VAL A 43 -4.35 -7.09 0.46
N SER A 44 -4.55 -7.55 1.69
CA SER A 44 -5.86 -7.95 2.19
C SER A 44 -6.76 -6.73 2.42
N ASP A 45 -8.08 -6.93 2.38
CA ASP A 45 -9.03 -5.83 2.58
C ASP A 45 -8.93 -5.23 3.98
N GLU A 46 -8.63 -6.05 5.00
CA GLU A 46 -8.39 -5.59 6.36
C GLU A 46 -7.12 -4.73 6.45
N ALA A 47 -6.08 -5.08 5.71
CA ALA A 47 -4.86 -4.27 5.63
C ALA A 47 -5.13 -2.94 4.93
N ARG A 48 -5.94 -2.91 3.86
CA ARG A 48 -6.38 -1.67 3.21
C ARG A 48 -7.15 -0.77 4.17
N GLU A 49 -8.11 -1.34 4.90
CA GLU A 49 -8.90 -0.60 5.88
C GLU A 49 -8.04 -0.05 7.02
N TRP A 50 -7.06 -0.84 7.48
CA TRP A 50 -6.13 -0.39 8.50
C TRP A 50 -5.25 0.78 8.01
N LEU A 51 -4.76 0.70 6.76
CA LEU A 51 -3.99 1.78 6.13
C LEU A 51 -4.85 3.05 5.98
N ALA A 52 -6.12 2.91 5.60
CA ALA A 52 -7.07 4.01 5.50
C ALA A 52 -7.26 4.71 6.85
N LYS A 53 -7.53 3.95 7.91
CA LYS A 53 -7.72 4.46 9.28
C LYS A 53 -6.46 5.11 9.84
N LYS A 54 -5.28 4.53 9.59
CA LYS A 54 -4.00 5.04 10.10
C LYS A 54 -3.48 6.24 9.30
N GLY A 55 -3.79 6.32 8.01
CA GLY A 55 -3.33 7.37 7.11
C GLY A 55 -4.21 8.60 7.04
N TYR A 56 -5.46 8.50 7.50
CA TYR A 56 -6.40 9.63 7.48
C TYR A 56 -6.37 10.40 8.80
N ASP A 57 -6.24 11.72 8.68
CA ASP A 57 -6.40 12.64 9.79
C ASP A 57 -7.46 13.69 9.38
N LYS A 58 -8.47 13.92 10.22
CA LYS A 58 -9.56 14.85 9.87
C LYS A 58 -9.07 16.29 9.66
N ALA A 59 -8.07 16.74 10.41
CA ALA A 59 -7.52 18.09 10.28
C ALA A 59 -6.53 18.21 9.10
N MET A 60 -5.87 17.10 8.71
CA MET A 60 -4.87 17.09 7.62
C MET A 60 -5.34 16.44 6.32
N GLY A 61 -6.55 15.87 6.30
CA GLY A 61 -7.09 15.08 5.19
C GLY A 61 -6.27 13.82 4.90
N ALA A 62 -6.18 13.45 3.62
CA ALA A 62 -5.42 12.29 3.15
C ALA A 62 -3.89 12.52 3.06
N ARG A 63 -3.38 13.70 3.45
CA ARG A 63 -1.95 14.04 3.32
C ARG A 63 -1.04 13.04 4.05
N PRO A 64 -1.37 12.53 5.26
CA PRO A 64 -0.55 11.53 5.94
C PRO A 64 -0.56 10.14 5.27
N MET A 65 -1.52 9.85 4.38
CA MET A 65 -1.67 8.52 3.77
C MET A 65 -0.47 8.10 2.95
N ALA A 66 0.11 9.01 2.17
CA ALA A 66 1.31 8.73 1.39
C ALA A 66 2.47 8.26 2.30
N ARG A 67 2.63 8.93 3.45
CA ARG A 67 3.63 8.55 4.45
C ARG A 67 3.32 7.21 5.08
N THR A 68 2.06 6.94 5.43
CA THR A 68 1.63 5.66 5.99
C THR A 68 1.91 4.51 5.02
N VAL A 69 1.58 4.66 3.73
CA VAL A 69 1.90 3.65 2.71
C VAL A 69 3.41 3.49 2.53
N GLN A 70 4.17 4.58 2.54
CA GLN A 70 5.63 4.51 2.41
C GLN A 70 6.28 3.77 3.60
N GLU A 71 5.90 4.11 4.82
CA GLU A 71 6.46 3.52 6.04
C GLU A 71 6.06 2.05 6.21
N ASN A 72 4.81 1.71 5.93
CA ASN A 72 4.28 0.37 6.23
C ASN A 72 4.34 -0.58 5.02
N LEU A 73 4.40 -0.10 3.77
CA LEU A 73 4.54 -0.99 2.61
C LEU A 73 5.91 -0.85 1.94
N LYS A 74 6.30 0.37 1.54
CA LYS A 74 7.54 0.55 0.74
C LYS A 74 8.81 0.17 1.50
N LYS A 75 8.94 0.57 2.77
CA LYS A 75 10.17 0.29 3.54
C LYS A 75 10.43 -1.21 3.74
N PRO A 76 9.47 -2.03 4.20
CA PRO A 76 9.67 -3.48 4.31
C PRO A 76 10.03 -4.13 2.97
N LEU A 77 9.36 -3.72 1.89
CA LEU A 77 9.60 -4.25 0.55
C LEU A 77 10.97 -3.87 0.00
N ALA A 78 11.44 -2.66 0.26
CA ALA A 78 12.74 -2.20 -0.23
C ALA A 78 13.88 -3.07 0.28
N ASN A 79 13.85 -3.48 1.55
CA ASN A 79 14.87 -4.37 2.11
C ASN A 79 14.85 -5.74 1.43
N GLU A 80 13.66 -6.31 1.21
CA GLU A 80 13.52 -7.62 0.57
C GLU A 80 13.90 -7.61 -0.92
N LEU A 81 13.67 -6.50 -1.61
CA LEU A 81 14.07 -6.29 -3.00
C LEU A 81 15.59 -6.11 -3.17
N LEU A 82 16.29 -5.63 -2.15
CA LEU A 82 17.73 -5.37 -2.20
C LEU A 82 18.54 -6.56 -1.69
N PHE A 83 18.07 -7.23 -0.63
CA PHE A 83 18.87 -8.21 0.11
C PHE A 83 18.11 -9.49 0.47
N GLY A 84 16.81 -9.59 0.17
CA GLY A 84 15.94 -10.63 0.69
C GLY A 84 15.39 -11.59 -0.37
N SER A 85 14.19 -12.10 -0.10
CA SER A 85 13.60 -13.18 -0.91
C SER A 85 13.07 -12.73 -2.27
N LEU A 86 13.02 -11.41 -2.50
CA LEU A 86 12.41 -10.79 -3.70
C LEU A 86 13.44 -10.25 -4.69
N VAL A 87 14.74 -10.49 -4.49
CA VAL A 87 15.81 -9.99 -5.38
C VAL A 87 15.63 -10.48 -6.82
N GLU A 88 15.24 -11.75 -6.99
CA GLU A 88 14.97 -12.38 -8.30
C GLU A 88 13.47 -12.31 -8.70
N GLY A 89 12.70 -11.44 -8.04
CA GLY A 89 11.24 -11.38 -8.19
C GLY A 89 10.49 -12.36 -7.28
N GLY A 90 9.16 -12.38 -7.38
CA GLY A 90 8.32 -13.21 -6.54
C GLY A 90 6.94 -12.61 -6.26
N SER A 91 6.36 -12.97 -5.13
CA SER A 91 5.09 -12.43 -4.66
C SER A 91 5.16 -12.09 -3.17
N VAL A 92 4.49 -11.02 -2.78
CA VAL A 92 4.30 -10.63 -1.40
C VAL A 92 2.81 -10.53 -1.09
N SER A 93 2.39 -11.13 0.01
CA SER A 93 1.04 -10.98 0.54
C SER A 93 1.09 -10.22 1.86
N VAL A 94 0.27 -9.18 1.98
CA VAL A 94 0.18 -8.31 3.15
C VAL A 94 -1.18 -8.50 3.80
N ALA A 95 -1.17 -8.86 5.08
CA ALA A 95 -2.38 -9.07 5.88
C ALA A 95 -2.32 -8.28 7.18
N LEU A 96 -3.48 -8.04 7.79
CA LEU A 96 -3.56 -7.46 9.12
C LEU A 96 -3.58 -8.56 10.19
N ASP A 97 -2.61 -8.55 11.10
CA ASP A 97 -2.69 -9.30 12.35
C ASP A 97 -3.65 -8.57 13.30
N LYS A 98 -4.82 -9.17 13.54
CA LYS A 98 -5.86 -8.61 14.41
C LYS A 98 -5.47 -8.60 15.89
N GLU A 99 -4.55 -9.47 16.32
CA GLU A 99 -4.11 -9.53 17.72
C GLU A 99 -3.09 -8.43 18.03
N LYS A 100 -2.16 -8.20 17.09
CA LYS A 100 -1.07 -7.22 17.27
C LYS A 100 -1.35 -5.87 16.66
N ASN A 101 -2.45 -5.73 15.90
CA ASN A 101 -2.84 -4.55 15.15
C ASN A 101 -1.71 -4.03 14.25
N GLN A 102 -1.01 -4.95 13.58
CA GLN A 102 0.17 -4.70 12.75
C GLN A 102 0.05 -5.45 11.43
N LEU A 103 0.67 -4.90 10.39
CA LEU A 103 0.74 -5.58 9.10
C LEU A 103 1.81 -6.68 9.14
N THR A 104 1.43 -7.85 8.64
CA THR A 104 2.32 -8.98 8.41
C THR A 104 2.59 -9.11 6.92
N TYR A 105 3.79 -9.57 6.59
CA TYR A 105 4.27 -9.69 5.22
C TYR A 105 4.73 -11.13 5.00
N HIS A 106 4.18 -11.77 3.99
CA HIS A 106 4.58 -13.11 3.57
C HIS A 106 5.24 -13.01 2.20
N PHE A 107 6.55 -13.28 2.15
CA PHE A 107 7.35 -13.19 0.93
C PHE A 107 7.57 -14.57 0.32
N VAL A 108 7.31 -14.70 -0.97
CA VAL A 108 7.54 -15.92 -1.75
C VAL A 108 8.44 -15.59 -2.92
N SER A 109 9.62 -16.19 -2.96
CA SER A 109 10.56 -16.03 -4.08
C SER A 109 10.06 -16.75 -5.34
N ALA A 110 10.34 -16.18 -6.50
CA ALA A 110 10.03 -16.80 -7.80
C ALA A 110 10.70 -18.17 -8.00
N GLU A 111 11.89 -18.40 -7.42
CA GLU A 111 12.60 -19.68 -7.56
C GLU A 111 11.90 -20.84 -6.82
N LYS A 112 11.38 -20.58 -5.61
CA LYS A 112 10.63 -21.58 -4.83
C LYS A 112 9.36 -22.05 -5.54
N ARG A 113 8.72 -21.16 -6.31
CA ARG A 113 7.51 -21.50 -7.10
C ARG A 113 7.79 -22.53 -8.20
N LYS A 114 9.01 -22.56 -8.77
CA LYS A 114 9.38 -23.55 -9.82
C LYS A 114 9.57 -24.96 -9.26
N THR A 115 10.08 -25.07 -8.04
CA THR A 115 10.34 -26.37 -7.39
C THR A 115 9.07 -27.11 -6.96
N GLU A 116 7.99 -26.40 -6.59
CA GLU A 116 6.73 -27.03 -6.17
C GLU A 116 5.84 -27.46 -7.36
N GLY A 117 6.01 -26.84 -8.54
CA GLY A 117 5.24 -27.16 -9.76
C GLY A 117 5.77 -28.34 -10.59
N THR A 118 6.88 -28.99 -10.19
CA THR A 118 7.50 -30.09 -10.95
C THR A 118 7.16 -31.49 -10.38
N VAL A 119 6.29 -31.57 -9.38
CA VAL A 119 5.82 -32.86 -8.85
C VAL A 119 4.41 -33.14 -9.36
N HIS A 120 4.29 -33.48 -10.64
CA HIS A 120 3.17 -34.27 -11.16
C HIS A 120 3.51 -34.92 -12.50
#